data_AF-A0A962ICI6-F1
#
_entry.id   AF-A0A962ICI6-F1
#
_cell.length_a   1.000
_cell.length_b   1.000
_cell.length_c   1.000
_cell.angle_alpha   90.00
_cell.angle_beta   90.00
_cell.angle_gamma   90.00
#
_symmetry.space_group_name_H-M   'P 1'
#
loop_
_entity.id
_entity.type
_entity.pdbx_description
1 polymer ?
#
loop_
_entity_poly.entity_id
_entity_poly.type
_entity_poly.pdbx_seq_one_letter_code
_entity_poly.pdbx_strand_id
1 'polypeptide(L)'
;YVVTKIPRFTFEKFPKTDARLTTQMKSVGEVMAIGRTFQESLQKALRGLETGVHGLDERLDPTVPDAKDILRSQLTEPHAERILYVADAFRYGMSLQEVHDYTRIDPWFLVQIEELVQLEKSLQERLLNDLTADELRLFK
;
A
#
# COMPACT_ATOMS: atom_id res chain seq x y z
N TYR A 1 -3.86 8.88 19.19
CA TYR A 1 -2.88 8.18 18.33
C TYR A 1 -3.63 7.09 17.59
N VAL A 2 -3.06 6.56 16.51
CA VAL A 2 -3.56 5.43 15.72
C VAL A 2 -2.50 4.33 15.77
N VAL A 3 -2.94 3.09 15.93
CA VAL A 3 -2.09 1.90 15.94
C VAL A 3 -2.42 1.06 14.72
N THR A 4 -1.42 0.72 13.92
CA THR A 4 -1.57 -0.11 12.73
C THR A 4 -0.75 -1.37 12.90
N LYS A 5 -1.37 -2.52 12.65
CA LYS A 5 -0.74 -3.84 12.69
C LYS A 5 -0.77 -4.47 11.31
N ILE A 6 0.37 -4.94 10.81
CA ILE A 6 0.48 -5.61 9.51
C ILE A 6 1.06 -7.02 9.72
N PRO A 7 0.40 -8.08 9.25
CA PRO A 7 0.93 -9.44 9.32
C PRO A 7 2.14 -9.64 8.40
N ARG A 8 3.13 -10.42 8.85
CA ARG A 8 4.28 -10.86 8.06
C ARG A 8 4.05 -12.28 7.55
N PHE A 9 4.27 -12.50 6.26
CA PHE A 9 4.18 -13.80 5.59
C PHE A 9 5.54 -14.21 5.03
N THR A 10 5.82 -15.50 4.85
CA THR A 10 7.08 -15.97 4.23
C THR A 10 6.81 -17.02 3.16
N PHE A 11 5.96 -16.69 2.17
CA PHE A 11 5.56 -17.63 1.12
C PHE A 11 6.74 -18.06 0.23
N GLU A 12 7.79 -17.26 0.14
CA GLU A 12 9.05 -17.57 -0.57
C GLU A 12 9.74 -18.84 -0.03
N LYS A 13 9.51 -19.19 1.23
CA LYS A 13 10.02 -20.42 1.85
C LYS A 13 9.15 -21.64 1.54
N PHE A 14 7.96 -21.45 0.98
CA PHE A 14 6.94 -22.49 0.76
C PHE A 14 6.30 -22.38 -0.64
N PRO A 15 7.07 -22.57 -1.73
CA PRO A 15 6.62 -22.27 -3.11
C PRO A 15 5.43 -23.12 -3.60
N LYS A 16 5.14 -24.25 -2.95
CA LYS A 16 3.98 -25.11 -3.26
C LYS A 16 2.70 -24.69 -2.53
N THR A 17 2.77 -23.69 -1.65
CA THR A 17 1.64 -23.24 -0.85
C THR A 17 0.90 -22.13 -1.57
N ASP A 18 -0.43 -22.21 -1.59
CA ASP A 18 -1.27 -21.12 -2.07
C ASP A 18 -1.08 -19.87 -1.21
N ALA A 19 -0.60 -18.79 -1.80
CA ALA A 19 -0.30 -17.52 -1.13
C ALA A 19 -1.54 -16.65 -0.86
N ARG A 20 -2.72 -17.05 -1.35
CA ARG A 20 -3.98 -16.31 -1.11
C ARG A 20 -4.38 -16.37 0.36
N LEU A 21 -4.81 -15.24 0.89
CA LEU A 21 -5.30 -15.10 2.24
C LEU A 21 -6.76 -15.56 2.29
N THR A 22 -7.07 -16.32 3.32
CA THR A 22 -8.38 -16.89 3.58
C THR A 22 -8.65 -16.80 5.08
N THR A 23 -9.71 -17.43 5.56
CA THR A 23 -10.07 -17.47 6.98
C THR A 23 -9.03 -18.19 7.84
N GLN A 24 -8.24 -19.09 7.25
CA GLN A 24 -7.12 -19.76 7.91
C GLN A 24 -5.85 -18.88 7.91
N MET A 25 -5.26 -18.69 9.09
CA MET A 25 -4.04 -17.91 9.27
C MET A 25 -2.83 -18.54 8.56
N LYS A 26 -2.09 -17.71 7.81
CA LYS A 26 -0.84 -18.08 7.12
C LYS A 26 0.34 -17.17 7.48
N SER A 27 0.13 -16.16 8.32
CA SER A 27 1.18 -15.24 8.77
C SER A 27 2.09 -15.91 9.80
N VAL A 28 3.39 -15.59 9.74
CA VAL A 28 4.42 -16.10 10.66
C VAL A 28 4.80 -15.09 11.75
N GLY A 29 4.30 -13.87 11.65
CA GLY A 29 4.53 -12.79 12.60
C GLY A 29 3.72 -11.55 12.25
N GLU A 30 4.05 -10.44 12.91
CA GLU A 30 3.40 -9.15 12.73
C GLU A 30 4.32 -8.00 13.11
N VAL A 31 4.09 -6.85 12.50
CA VAL A 31 4.67 -5.56 12.92
C VAL A 31 3.54 -4.67 13.43
N MET A 32 3.85 -3.84 14.43
CA MET A 32 2.96 -2.81 14.95
C MET A 32 3.64 -1.46 14.88
N ALA A 33 2.91 -0.43 14.45
CA ALA A 33 3.38 0.95 14.48
C ALA A 33 2.33 1.90 15.05
N ILE A 34 2.81 2.96 15.71
CA ILE A 34 1.96 3.98 16.33
C ILE A 34 2.23 5.31 15.62
N GLY A 35 1.18 6.01 15.20
CA GLY A 35 1.24 7.36 14.63
C GLY A 35 0.22 8.30 15.27
N ARG A 36 0.37 9.60 15.08
CA ARG A 36 -0.66 10.60 15.42
C ARG A 36 -1.80 10.59 14.41
N THR A 37 -1.53 10.18 13.17
CA THR A 37 -2.50 9.97 12.08
C THR A 37 -2.46 8.54 11.56
N PHE A 38 -3.46 8.14 10.78
CA PHE A 38 -3.47 6.83 10.13
C PHE A 38 -2.37 6.70 9.08
N GLN A 39 -2.21 7.69 8.19
CA GLN A 39 -1.17 7.72 7.17
C GLN A 39 0.23 7.53 7.77
N GLU A 40 0.54 8.23 8.86
CA GLU A 40 1.82 8.10 9.58
C GLU A 40 1.99 6.68 10.13
N SER A 41 0.96 6.15 10.81
CA SER A 41 0.98 4.81 11.41
C SER A 41 1.12 3.70 10.36
N LEU A 42 0.42 3.82 9.23
CA LEU A 42 0.47 2.88 8.11
C LEU A 42 1.87 2.86 7.47
N GLN A 43 2.41 4.03 7.09
CA GLN A 43 3.74 4.13 6.47
C GLN A 43 4.85 3.62 7.41
N LYS A 44 4.70 3.81 8.72
CA LYS A 44 5.61 3.24 9.74
C LYS A 44 5.52 1.72 9.80
N ALA A 45 4.30 1.17 9.75
CA ALA A 45 4.11 -0.27 9.77
C ALA A 45 4.68 -0.93 8.49
N LEU A 46 4.46 -0.33 7.32
CA LEU A 46 4.97 -0.84 6.04
C LEU A 46 6.51 -0.89 6.02
N ARG A 47 7.18 0.24 6.31
CA ARG A 47 8.65 0.26 6.33
C ARG A 47 9.27 -0.59 7.44
N GLY A 48 8.52 -0.86 8.52
CA GLY A 48 8.93 -1.73 9.62
C GLY A 48 8.66 -3.21 9.37
N LEU A 49 8.08 -3.60 8.23
CA LEU A 49 7.70 -4.98 7.93
C LEU A 49 8.91 -5.88 7.58
N GLU A 50 10.11 -5.31 7.40
CA GLU A 50 11.33 -6.03 7.06
C GLU A 50 11.16 -6.92 5.80
N THR A 51 10.47 -6.36 4.80
CA THR A 51 10.27 -6.94 3.46
C THR A 51 11.04 -6.19 2.38
N GLY A 52 11.77 -5.13 2.76
CA GLY A 52 12.48 -4.24 1.84
C GLY A 52 11.61 -3.11 1.27
N VAL A 53 10.33 -3.01 1.64
CA VAL A 53 9.47 -1.90 1.22
C VAL A 53 9.73 -0.64 2.05
N HIS A 54 9.67 0.53 1.41
CA HIS A 54 9.87 1.82 2.07
C HIS A 54 8.57 2.57 2.37
N GLY A 55 7.46 2.09 1.82
CA GLY A 55 6.11 2.58 2.05
C GLY A 55 5.14 1.85 1.14
N LEU A 56 4.39 2.62 0.36
CA LEU A 56 3.45 2.12 -0.66
C LEU A 56 4.17 1.85 -1.99
N ASP A 57 5.34 1.22 -1.99
CA ASP A 57 6.18 1.01 -3.17
C ASP A 57 5.41 0.38 -4.35
N GLU A 58 5.72 0.83 -5.57
CA GLU A 58 5.10 0.33 -6.80
C GLU A 58 5.36 -1.17 -6.99
N ARG A 59 4.32 -1.92 -7.41
CA ARG A 59 4.44 -3.34 -7.79
C ARG A 59 4.25 -3.56 -9.27
N LEU A 60 3.42 -2.75 -9.92
CA LEU A 60 3.15 -2.87 -11.35
C LEU A 60 3.98 -1.89 -12.18
N ASP A 61 4.77 -2.42 -13.10
CA ASP A 61 5.57 -1.61 -14.04
C ASP A 61 4.66 -0.76 -14.96
N PRO A 62 4.90 0.57 -15.07
CA PRO A 62 4.15 1.51 -15.93
C PRO A 62 3.99 1.10 -17.40
N THR A 63 4.87 0.23 -17.90
CA THR A 63 4.91 -0.21 -19.30
C THR A 63 4.01 -1.41 -19.59
N VAL A 64 3.42 -2.02 -18.55
CA VAL A 64 2.63 -3.24 -18.70
C VAL A 64 1.29 -2.93 -19.40
N PRO A 65 0.98 -3.57 -20.55
CA PRO A 65 -0.33 -3.46 -21.16
C PRO A 65 -1.40 -4.05 -20.24
N ASP A 66 -2.63 -3.53 -20.33
CA ASP A 66 -3.79 -4.02 -19.57
C ASP A 66 -3.62 -3.94 -18.04
N ALA A 67 -2.84 -2.97 -17.56
CA ALA A 67 -2.58 -2.74 -16.13
C ALA A 67 -3.85 -2.77 -15.25
N LYS A 68 -4.96 -2.17 -15.72
CA LYS A 68 -6.23 -2.15 -14.99
C LYS A 68 -6.84 -3.55 -14.79
N ASP A 69 -6.70 -4.46 -15.75
CA ASP A 69 -7.21 -5.83 -15.62
C ASP A 69 -6.37 -6.64 -14.62
N ILE A 70 -5.04 -6.44 -14.63
CA ILE A 70 -4.13 -7.03 -13.64
C ILE A 70 -4.48 -6.52 -12.24
N LEU A 71 -4.63 -5.20 -12.08
CA LEU A 71 -4.99 -4.57 -10.81
C LEU A 71 -6.33 -5.10 -10.29
N ARG A 72 -7.36 -5.19 -11.14
CA ARG A 72 -8.64 -5.80 -10.75
C ARG A 72 -8.44 -7.19 -10.14
N SER A 73 -7.62 -8.03 -10.75
CA SER A 73 -7.35 -9.38 -10.24
C SER A 73 -6.65 -9.34 -8.87
N GLN A 74 -5.62 -8.51 -8.72
CA GLN A 74 -4.84 -8.38 -7.48
C GLN A 74 -5.66 -7.77 -6.32
N LEU A 75 -6.59 -6.87 -6.63
CA LEU A 75 -7.48 -6.26 -5.64
C LEU A 75 -8.56 -7.23 -5.14
N THR A 76 -9.08 -8.08 -6.04
CA THR A 76 -10.19 -9.00 -5.76
C THR A 76 -9.76 -10.13 -4.85
N GLU A 77 -8.60 -10.75 -5.09
CA GLU A 77 -8.10 -11.85 -4.28
C GLU A 77 -7.20 -11.32 -3.14
N PRO A 78 -7.56 -11.49 -1.85
CA PRO A 78 -6.67 -11.07 -0.76
C PRO A 78 -5.33 -11.81 -0.79
N HIS A 79 -4.21 -11.09 -0.82
CA HIS A 79 -2.86 -11.64 -0.75
C HIS A 79 -1.93 -10.73 0.09
N ALA A 80 -0.73 -11.20 0.43
CA ALA A 80 0.19 -10.52 1.36
C ALA A 80 0.58 -9.09 0.95
N GLU A 81 0.63 -8.82 -0.36
CA GLU A 81 1.07 -7.53 -0.92
C GLU A 81 -0.08 -6.66 -1.42
N ARG A 82 -1.34 -7.07 -1.19
CA ARG A 82 -2.52 -6.41 -1.79
C ARG A 82 -2.59 -4.91 -1.50
N ILE A 83 -2.10 -4.48 -0.34
CA ILE A 83 -2.07 -3.05 0.04
C ILE A 83 -1.21 -2.20 -0.90
N LEU A 84 -0.16 -2.78 -1.50
CA LEU A 84 0.68 -2.09 -2.48
C LEU A 84 -0.03 -1.96 -3.83
N TYR A 85 -0.76 -3.01 -4.23
CA TYR A 85 -1.62 -2.97 -5.42
C TYR A 85 -2.82 -2.02 -5.26
N VAL A 86 -3.29 -1.77 -4.04
CA VAL A 86 -4.27 -0.71 -3.75
C VAL A 86 -3.68 0.67 -4.07
N ALA A 87 -2.42 0.93 -3.71
CA ALA A 87 -1.76 2.18 -4.08
C ALA A 87 -1.56 2.28 -5.60
N ASP A 88 -1.11 1.21 -6.25
CA ASP A 88 -1.01 1.16 -7.71
C ASP A 88 -2.36 1.43 -8.38
N ALA A 89 -3.46 0.88 -7.88
CA ALA A 89 -4.79 1.15 -8.44
C ALA A 89 -5.09 2.65 -8.53
N PHE A 90 -4.73 3.42 -7.50
CA PHE A 90 -4.85 4.89 -7.53
C PHE A 90 -3.85 5.55 -8.48
N ARG A 91 -2.60 5.04 -8.58
CA ARG A 91 -1.61 5.53 -9.58
C ARG A 91 -2.12 5.37 -11.02
N TYR A 92 -2.83 4.29 -11.31
CA TYR A 92 -3.45 4.00 -12.61
C TYR A 92 -4.87 4.60 -12.76
N GLY A 93 -5.27 5.48 -11.84
CA GLY A 93 -6.51 6.27 -11.94
C GLY A 93 -7.79 5.43 -11.80
N MET A 94 -7.76 4.34 -11.05
CA MET A 94 -9.01 3.71 -10.58
C MET A 94 -9.66 4.60 -9.53
N SER A 95 -10.98 4.73 -9.62
CA SER A 95 -11.74 5.49 -8.63
C SER A 95 -11.77 4.77 -7.28
N LEU A 96 -11.95 5.55 -6.22
CA LEU A 96 -12.19 5.02 -4.87
C LEU A 96 -13.32 3.98 -4.83
N GLN A 97 -14.41 4.21 -5.58
CA GLN A 97 -15.54 3.28 -5.63
C GLN A 97 -15.13 1.94 -6.27
N GLU A 98 -14.39 1.96 -7.37
CA GLU A 98 -13.87 0.74 -8.00
C GLU A 98 -12.97 -0.05 -7.04
N VAL A 99 -12.02 0.63 -6.38
CA VAL A 99 -11.11 -0.02 -5.42
C VAL A 99 -11.88 -0.59 -4.23
N HIS A 100 -12.88 0.14 -3.72
CA HIS A 100 -13.77 -0.37 -2.68
C HIS A 100 -14.54 -1.61 -3.15
N ASP A 101 -15.08 -1.61 -4.36
CA ASP A 101 -15.88 -2.72 -4.86
C ASP A 101 -15.07 -4.02 -5.04
N TYR A 102 -13.81 -3.91 -5.45
CA TYR A 102 -12.93 -5.08 -5.55
C TYR A 102 -12.39 -5.56 -4.20
N THR A 103 -12.03 -4.63 -3.31
CA THR A 103 -11.32 -4.99 -2.07
C THR A 103 -12.23 -5.18 -0.86
N ARG A 104 -13.39 -4.51 -0.87
CA ARG A 104 -14.29 -4.29 0.27
C ARG A 104 -13.65 -3.59 1.48
N ILE A 105 -12.47 -2.98 1.29
CA ILE A 105 -11.84 -2.14 2.31
C ILE A 105 -12.69 -0.87 2.47
N ASP A 106 -12.95 -0.47 3.70
CA ASP A 106 -13.77 0.71 3.99
C ASP A 106 -13.20 1.96 3.27
N PRO A 107 -14.05 2.78 2.61
CA PRO A 107 -13.65 4.01 1.94
C PRO A 107 -12.78 4.94 2.79
N TRP A 108 -12.98 4.99 4.10
CA TRP A 108 -12.20 5.83 5.01
C TRP A 108 -10.69 5.53 4.95
N PHE A 109 -10.31 4.25 4.83
CA PHE A 109 -8.90 3.87 4.67
C PHE A 109 -8.40 4.15 3.25
N LEU A 110 -9.26 3.96 2.26
CA LEU A 110 -8.91 4.11 0.85
C LEU A 110 -8.60 5.57 0.48
N VAL A 111 -9.40 6.54 0.95
CA VAL A 111 -9.13 7.98 0.76
C VAL A 111 -7.72 8.33 1.25
N GLN A 112 -7.34 7.83 2.43
CA GLN A 112 -6.04 8.14 3.04
C GLN A 112 -4.87 7.59 2.22
N ILE A 113 -5.05 6.44 1.56
CA ILE A 113 -4.05 5.84 0.66
C ILE A 113 -3.99 6.62 -0.66
N GLU A 114 -5.15 7.00 -1.21
CA GLU A 114 -5.25 7.83 -2.42
C GLU A 114 -4.55 9.18 -2.22
N GLU A 115 -4.79 9.85 -1.08
CA GLU A 115 -4.10 11.10 -0.72
C GLU A 115 -2.58 10.94 -0.66
N LEU A 116 -2.08 9.83 -0.10
CA LEU A 116 -0.63 9.54 -0.09
C LEU A 116 -0.06 9.37 -1.50
N VAL A 117 -0.80 8.71 -2.40
CA VAL A 117 -0.40 8.54 -3.80
C VAL A 117 -0.42 9.88 -4.55
N GLN A 118 -1.42 10.73 -4.29
CA GLN A 118 -1.48 12.09 -4.87
C GLN A 118 -0.30 12.94 -4.39
N LEU A 119 0.06 12.84 -3.11
CA LEU A 119 1.20 13.52 -2.51
C LEU A 119 2.52 13.07 -3.14
N GLU A 120 2.70 11.77 -3.30
CA GLU A 120 3.85 11.19 -4.00
C GLU A 120 3.96 11.73 -5.43
N LYS A 121 2.86 11.74 -6.18
CA LYS A 121 2.83 12.28 -7.55
C LYS A 121 3.25 13.76 -7.59
N SER A 122 2.79 14.57 -6.63
CA SER A 122 3.18 15.98 -6.53
C SER A 122 4.68 16.19 -6.26
N LEU A 123 5.35 15.18 -5.70
CA LEU A 123 6.78 15.21 -5.41
C LEU A 123 7.62 14.72 -6.58
N GLN A 124 7.12 13.79 -7.40
CA GLN A 124 7.85 13.24 -8.55
C GLN A 124 8.26 14.31 -9.58
N GLU A 125 7.49 15.39 -9.69
CA GLU A 125 7.74 16.48 -10.64
C GLU A 125 8.70 17.56 -10.10
N ARG A 126 9.23 17.39 -8.88
CA ARG A 126 10.02 18.42 -8.17
C ARG A 126 11.44 17.96 -7.87
N LEU A 127 12.39 18.90 -7.90
CA LEU A 127 13.75 18.63 -7.43
C LEU A 127 13.84 18.84 -5.92
N LEU A 128 14.76 18.13 -5.28
CA LEU A 128 15.01 18.26 -3.83
C LEU A 128 15.34 19.70 -3.41
N ASN A 129 16.05 20.44 -4.27
CA ASN A 129 16.42 21.84 -4.00
C ASN A 129 15.22 22.80 -4.02
N ASP A 130 14.10 22.39 -4.62
CA ASP A 130 12.87 23.18 -4.70
C ASP A 130 11.93 22.94 -3.52
N LEU A 131 12.31 22.04 -2.59
CA LEU A 131 11.52 21.70 -1.41
C LEU A 131 11.92 22.58 -0.23
N THR A 132 10.94 23.30 0.31
CA THR A 132 11.11 24.10 1.52
C THR A 132 11.11 23.22 2.77
N ALA A 133 11.64 23.75 3.87
CA ALA A 133 11.63 23.06 5.17
C ALA A 133 10.21 22.76 5.68
N ASP A 134 9.24 23.61 5.37
CA ASP A 134 7.85 23.43 5.79
C ASP A 134 7.15 22.33 4.99
N GLU A 135 7.43 22.23 3.69
CA GLU A 135 6.96 21.12 2.84
C GLU A 135 7.56 19.79 3.29
N LEU A 136 8.88 19.76 3.54
CA LEU A 136 9.53 18.56 4.08
C LEU A 136 8.94 18.14 5.43
N ARG A 137 8.55 19.09 6.28
CA ARG A 137 7.89 18.79 7.56
C ARG A 137 6.48 18.25 7.35
N LEU A 138 5.75 18.71 6.34
CA LEU A 138 4.42 18.19 6.01
C LEU A 138 4.49 16.72 5.55
N PHE A 139 5.56 16.32 4.86
CA PHE A 139 5.76 14.94 4.39
C PHE A 139 6.29 13.97 5.47
N LYS A 140 6.52 14.44 6.71
CA LYS A 140 7.07 13.63 7.81
C LYS A 140 6.01 13.31 8.86
#